data_AF-A0A4Y7JI96-F1
#
_entry.id   AF-A0A4Y7JI96-F1
#
_cell.length_a   1.000
_cell.length_b   1.000
_cell.length_c   1.000
_cell.angle_alpha   90.00
_cell.angle_beta   90.00
_cell.angle_gamma   90.00
#
_symmetry.space_group_name_H-M   'P 1'
#
loop_
_entity.id
_entity.type
_entity.pdbx_description
1 polymer ?
#
loop_
_entity_poly.entity_id
_entity_poly.type
_entity_poly.pdbx_seq_one_letter_code
_entity_poly.pdbx_strand_id
1 'polypeptide(L)'
;MNSKKNVLGKGIESLDGENNKLGKKGRLQTGVAFLKEEKDTLHQDLSEEKDEFICGAIHEINESIPEREKALTENEKVVARERFYIEEFLKALLELIEQMASKKVTRNPVIGVKENTRGDPKLWNFREKKRATLKEAISFQFNRTAKQK
;
A
#
# COMPACT_ATOMS: atom_id res chain seq x y z
N MET A 1 -1.07 96.51 15.80
CA MET A 1 -1.35 95.40 16.76
C MET A 1 -1.83 94.09 16.11
N ASN A 2 -2.18 94.04 14.81
CA ASN A 2 -2.81 92.85 14.20
C ASN A 2 -1.84 91.72 13.78
N SER A 3 -0.54 91.98 13.54
CA SER A 3 0.38 90.93 13.10
C SER A 3 0.71 89.91 14.19
N LYS A 4 0.85 90.35 15.45
CA LYS A 4 1.16 89.47 16.59
C LYS A 4 0.02 88.49 16.90
N LYS A 5 -1.25 88.88 16.70
CA LYS A 5 -2.42 88.00 16.87
C LYS A 5 -2.43 86.85 15.86
N ASN A 6 -2.12 87.11 14.59
CA ASN A 6 -2.10 86.08 13.55
C ASN A 6 -0.96 85.06 13.71
N VAL A 7 0.20 85.48 14.24
CA VAL A 7 1.33 84.57 14.52
C VAL A 7 0.99 83.62 15.66
N LEU A 8 0.34 84.11 16.72
CA LEU A 8 -0.08 83.29 17.85
C LEU A 8 -1.17 82.27 17.47
N GLY A 9 -2.14 82.67 16.64
CA GLY A 9 -3.20 81.76 16.16
C GLY A 9 -2.64 80.57 15.39
N LYS A 10 -1.69 80.80 14.47
CA LYS A 10 -1.02 79.72 13.72
C LYS A 10 -0.18 78.80 14.61
N GLY A 11 0.43 79.34 15.66
CA GLY A 11 1.18 78.54 16.64
C GLY A 11 0.29 77.57 17.42
N ILE A 12 -0.91 78.00 17.80
CA ILE A 12 -1.87 77.17 18.55
C ILE A 12 -2.42 76.03 17.67
N GLU A 13 -2.80 76.30 16.42
CA GLU A 13 -3.27 75.26 15.49
C GLU A 13 -2.18 74.21 15.19
N SER A 14 -0.91 74.64 15.09
CA SER A 14 0.23 73.73 14.90
C SER A 14 0.45 72.82 16.12
N LEU A 15 0.34 73.36 17.33
CA LEU A 15 0.50 72.60 18.58
C LEU A 15 -0.63 71.58 18.79
N ASP A 16 -1.88 71.94 18.48
CA ASP A 16 -3.01 71.00 18.54
C ASP A 16 -2.87 69.86 17.52
N GLY A 17 -2.34 70.15 16.32
CA GLY A 17 -2.01 69.14 15.32
C GLY A 17 -0.94 68.15 15.79
N GLU A 18 0.10 68.64 16.48
CA GLU A 18 1.17 67.81 17.05
C GLU A 18 0.70 66.97 18.25
N ASN A 19 -0.09 67.55 19.16
CA ASN A 19 -0.68 66.83 20.29
C ASN A 19 -1.59 65.68 19.84
N ASN A 20 -2.40 65.89 18.81
CA ASN A 20 -3.24 64.84 18.22
C ASN A 20 -2.41 63.72 17.56
N LYS A 21 -1.27 64.05 16.92
CA LYS A 21 -0.35 63.07 16.35
C LYS A 21 0.37 62.26 17.43
N LEU A 22 0.81 62.91 18.51
CA LEU A 22 1.45 62.26 19.65
C LEU A 22 0.48 61.31 20.38
N GLY A 23 -0.77 61.74 20.59
CA GLY A 23 -1.82 60.89 21.16
C GLY A 23 -2.13 59.65 20.32
N LYS A 24 -2.12 59.77 18.98
CA LYS A 24 -2.26 58.63 18.06
C LYS A 24 -1.04 57.69 18.11
N LYS A 25 0.17 58.24 18.17
CA LYS A 25 1.41 57.46 18.26
C LYS A 25 1.45 56.60 19.53
N GLY A 26 1.04 57.13 20.67
CA GLY A 26 0.96 56.37 21.92
C GLY A 26 -0.01 55.17 21.82
N ARG A 27 -1.21 55.38 21.25
CA ARG A 27 -2.19 54.30 21.04
C ARG A 27 -1.67 53.22 20.09
N LEU A 28 -0.97 53.61 19.02
CA LEU A 28 -0.36 52.66 18.09
C LEU A 28 0.75 51.84 18.76
N GLN A 29 1.57 52.45 19.61
CA GLN A 29 2.61 51.73 20.36
C GLN A 29 2.01 50.70 21.31
N THR A 30 0.94 51.05 22.03
CA THR A 30 0.22 50.10 22.89
C THR A 30 -0.39 48.96 22.06
N GLY A 31 -1.01 49.27 20.91
CA GLY A 31 -1.56 48.25 20.01
C GLY A 31 -0.49 47.30 19.46
N VAL A 32 0.69 47.82 19.09
CA VAL A 32 1.82 47.00 18.63
C VAL A 32 2.35 46.09 19.75
N ALA A 33 2.44 46.59 20.98
CA ALA A 33 2.85 45.77 22.12
C ALA A 33 1.86 44.63 22.38
N PHE A 34 0.56 44.92 22.38
CA PHE A 34 -0.49 43.92 22.54
C PHE A 34 -0.45 42.85 21.44
N LEU A 35 -0.40 43.27 20.17
CA LEU A 35 -0.33 42.32 19.04
C LEU A 35 0.93 41.45 19.08
N LYS A 36 2.04 41.98 19.61
CA LYS A 36 3.27 41.20 19.78
C LYS A 36 3.10 40.13 20.84
N GLU A 37 2.52 40.48 21.98
CA GLU A 37 2.23 39.53 23.06
C GLU A 37 1.26 38.43 22.58
N GLU A 38 0.15 38.81 21.95
CA GLU A 38 -0.83 37.87 21.39
C GLU A 38 -0.20 36.93 20.35
N LYS A 39 0.64 37.47 19.45
CA LYS A 39 1.37 36.67 18.46
C LYS A 39 2.34 35.68 19.11
N ASP A 40 3.04 36.08 20.17
CA ASP A 40 3.97 35.19 20.86
C ASP A 40 3.22 34.09 21.65
N THR A 41 2.06 34.40 22.26
CA THR A 41 1.16 33.41 22.88
C THR A 41 0.62 32.41 21.86
N LEU A 42 0.05 32.89 20.74
CA LEU A 42 -0.47 32.01 19.69
C LEU A 42 0.61 31.10 19.10
N HIS A 43 1.86 31.56 19.05
CA HIS A 43 2.96 30.75 18.57
C HIS A 43 3.31 29.63 19.55
N GLN A 44 3.24 29.90 20.85
CA GLN A 44 3.42 28.91 21.89
C GLN A 44 2.31 27.86 21.86
N ASP A 45 1.05 28.29 21.88
CA ASP A 45 -0.11 27.38 21.85
C ASP A 45 -0.07 26.44 20.62
N LEU A 46 0.26 27.00 19.45
CA LEU A 46 0.40 26.21 18.23
C LEU A 46 1.58 25.23 18.28
N SER A 47 2.66 25.56 18.99
CA SER A 47 3.78 24.63 19.18
C SER A 47 3.37 23.48 20.09
N GLU A 48 2.70 23.77 21.19
CA GLU A 48 2.23 22.77 22.15
C GLU A 48 1.21 21.82 21.50
N GLU A 49 0.21 22.36 20.78
CA GLU A 49 -0.79 21.55 20.06
C GLU A 49 -0.14 20.64 19.00
N LYS A 50 0.86 21.15 18.27
CA LYS A 50 1.60 20.36 17.29
C LYS A 50 2.36 19.22 17.96
N ASP A 51 3.04 19.50 19.06
CA ASP A 51 3.83 18.50 19.78
C ASP A 51 2.91 17.41 20.36
N GLU A 52 1.78 17.79 20.95
CA GLU A 52 0.76 16.85 21.43
C GLU A 52 0.20 15.98 20.29
N PHE A 53 -0.16 16.60 19.16
CA PHE A 53 -0.66 15.87 17.99
C PHE A 53 0.37 14.87 17.45
N ILE A 54 1.62 15.32 17.28
CA ILE A 54 2.71 14.47 16.78
C ILE A 54 2.98 13.33 17.77
N CYS A 55 3.05 13.63 19.06
CA CYS A 55 3.29 12.62 20.09
C CYS A 55 2.15 11.61 20.16
N GLY A 56 0.90 12.06 20.07
CA GLY A 56 -0.28 11.20 20.02
C GLY A 56 -0.27 10.27 18.81
N ALA A 57 0.00 10.81 17.62
CA ALA A 57 0.09 10.01 16.40
C ALA A 57 1.23 8.97 16.46
N ILE A 58 2.39 9.35 16.99
CA ILE A 58 3.52 8.42 17.20
C ILE A 58 3.14 7.33 18.20
N HIS A 59 2.47 7.68 19.29
CA HIS A 59 2.04 6.73 20.31
C HIS A 59 1.06 5.70 19.76
N GLU A 60 0.01 6.14 19.07
CA GLU A 60 -0.99 5.25 18.45
C GLU A 60 -0.34 4.29 17.44
N ILE A 61 0.58 4.80 16.61
CA ILE A 61 1.35 3.95 15.67
C ILE A 61 2.15 2.91 16.46
N ASN A 62 2.91 3.33 17.46
CA ASN A 62 3.77 2.45 18.25
C ASN A 62 2.98 1.37 19.01
N GLU A 63 1.81 1.70 19.55
CA GLU A 63 0.95 0.70 20.22
C GLU A 63 0.43 -0.36 19.25
N SER A 64 0.24 -0.01 17.97
CA SER A 64 -0.24 -0.96 16.95
C SER A 64 0.85 -1.90 16.40
N ILE A 65 2.13 -1.57 16.56
CA ILE A 65 3.25 -2.34 15.98
C ILE A 65 3.30 -3.79 16.52
N PRO A 66 3.26 -4.04 17.85
CA PRO A 66 3.39 -5.41 18.38
C PRO A 66 2.29 -6.36 17.91
N GLU A 67 1.05 -5.87 17.78
CA GLU A 67 -0.06 -6.68 17.29
C GLU A 67 0.12 -7.05 15.81
N ARG A 68 0.58 -6.10 14.99
CA ARG A 68 0.88 -6.34 13.57
C ARG A 68 2.04 -7.32 13.40
N GLU A 69 3.09 -7.21 14.20
CA GLU A 69 4.23 -8.15 14.20
C GLU A 69 3.81 -9.56 14.60
N LYS A 70 2.94 -9.69 15.61
CA LYS A 70 2.37 -10.97 16.02
C LYS A 70 1.55 -11.60 14.89
N ALA A 71 0.66 -10.83 14.26
CA ALA A 71 -0.15 -11.30 13.14
C ALA A 71 0.72 -11.72 11.94
N LEU A 72 1.79 -10.97 11.65
CA LEU A 72 2.76 -11.33 10.61
C LEU A 72 3.42 -12.68 10.90
N THR A 73 3.90 -12.88 12.13
CA THR A 73 4.54 -14.13 12.55
C THR A 73 3.59 -15.33 12.46
N GLU A 74 2.32 -15.15 12.80
CA GLU A 74 1.29 -16.19 12.67
C GLU A 74 1.01 -16.54 11.21
N ASN A 75 0.92 -15.53 10.34
CA ASN A 75 0.76 -15.71 8.90
C ASN A 75 1.95 -16.43 8.27
N GLU A 76 3.17 -16.11 8.66
CA GLU A 76 4.38 -16.80 8.18
C GLU A 76 4.33 -18.31 8.51
N LYS A 77 3.85 -18.69 9.70
CA LYS A 77 3.67 -20.10 10.08
C LYS A 77 2.61 -20.80 9.23
N VAL A 78 1.53 -20.11 8.85
CA VAL A 78 0.51 -20.66 7.95
C VAL A 78 1.11 -20.89 6.57
N VAL A 79 1.77 -19.89 6.00
CA VAL A 79 2.43 -19.98 4.69
C VAL A 79 3.47 -21.11 4.65
N ALA A 80 4.27 -21.26 5.70
CA ALA A 80 5.24 -22.35 5.79
C ALA A 80 4.57 -23.74 5.75
N ARG A 81 3.45 -23.91 6.46
CA ARG A 81 2.67 -25.16 6.44
C ARG A 81 2.05 -25.42 5.08
N GLU A 82 1.46 -24.41 4.45
CA GLU A 82 0.89 -24.53 3.11
C GLU A 82 1.95 -24.93 2.08
N ARG A 83 3.13 -24.32 2.13
CA ARG A 83 4.26 -24.69 1.26
C ARG A 83 4.63 -26.17 1.42
N PHE A 84 4.72 -26.65 2.66
CA PHE A 84 5.00 -28.05 2.93
C PHE A 84 3.92 -28.98 2.33
N TYR A 85 2.64 -28.66 2.51
CA TYR A 85 1.55 -29.45 1.92
C TYR A 85 1.56 -29.46 0.39
N ILE A 86 1.86 -28.31 -0.23
CA ILE A 86 1.96 -28.20 -1.69
C ILE A 86 3.10 -29.09 -2.20
N GLU A 87 4.26 -29.07 -1.53
CA GLU A 87 5.42 -29.89 -1.91
C GLU A 87 5.10 -31.39 -1.81
N GLU A 88 4.54 -31.84 -0.69
CA GLU A 88 4.14 -33.24 -0.51
C GLU A 88 3.06 -33.67 -1.53
N PHE A 89 2.10 -32.78 -1.81
CA PHE A 89 1.07 -33.04 -2.81
C PHE A 89 1.66 -33.18 -4.23
N LEU A 90 2.58 -32.30 -4.61
CA LEU A 90 3.27 -32.38 -5.90
C LEU A 90 4.11 -33.64 -6.01
N LYS A 91 4.80 -34.04 -4.93
CA LYS A 91 5.57 -35.28 -4.87
C LYS A 91 4.67 -36.51 -5.04
N ALA A 92 3.56 -36.58 -4.31
CA ALA A 92 2.58 -37.67 -4.44
C ALA A 92 1.95 -37.72 -5.84
N LEU A 93 1.68 -36.57 -6.46
CA LEU A 93 1.22 -36.50 -7.85
C LEU A 93 2.25 -37.05 -8.83
N LEU A 94 3.52 -36.69 -8.68
CA LEU A 94 4.61 -37.19 -9.53
C LEU A 94 4.78 -38.70 -9.38
N GLU A 95 4.80 -39.22 -8.14
CA GLU A 95 4.85 -40.66 -7.87
C GLU A 95 3.66 -41.40 -8.51
N LEU A 96 2.45 -40.84 -8.43
CA LEU A 96 1.27 -41.41 -9.07
C LEU A 96 1.40 -41.43 -10.60
N ILE A 97 1.93 -40.36 -11.20
CA ILE A 97 2.19 -40.28 -12.65
C ILE A 97 3.21 -41.34 -13.05
N GLU A 98 4.30 -41.51 -12.31
CA GLU A 98 5.32 -42.52 -12.55
C GLU A 98 4.77 -43.95 -12.43
N GLN A 99 3.92 -44.21 -11.41
CA GLN A 99 3.24 -45.49 -11.27
C GLN A 99 2.31 -45.77 -12.46
N MET A 100 1.55 -44.76 -12.90
CA MET A 100 0.68 -44.88 -14.08
C MET A 100 1.48 -45.13 -15.37
N ALA A 101 2.63 -44.49 -15.53
CA ALA A 101 3.54 -44.67 -16.65
C ALA A 101 4.19 -46.06 -16.65
N SER A 102 4.65 -46.53 -15.48
CA SER A 102 5.37 -47.79 -15.29
C SER A 102 4.48 -49.03 -15.32
N LYS A 103 3.18 -48.89 -15.02
CA LYS A 103 2.22 -50.00 -15.05
C LYS A 103 1.99 -50.48 -16.48
N LYS A 104 2.80 -51.48 -16.89
CA LYS A 104 2.77 -52.18 -18.18
C LYS A 104 1.36 -52.18 -18.76
N VAL A 105 1.16 -51.41 -19.83
CA VAL A 105 -0.03 -51.56 -20.65
C VAL A 105 0.14 -52.91 -21.33
N THR A 106 -0.68 -53.90 -20.96
CA THR A 106 -0.61 -55.29 -21.45
C THR A 106 -0.84 -55.42 -22.96
N ARG A 107 -1.12 -54.30 -23.64
CA ARG A 107 -1.39 -54.18 -25.06
C ARG A 107 -0.77 -52.87 -25.54
N ASN A 108 0.10 -52.88 -26.57
CA ASN A 108 0.58 -51.65 -27.19
C ASN A 108 -0.63 -50.78 -27.61
N PRO A 109 -0.83 -49.61 -26.98
CA PRO A 109 -1.95 -48.74 -27.32
C PRO A 109 -1.57 -47.92 -28.56
N VAL A 110 -2.41 -47.96 -29.59
CA VAL A 110 -2.26 -47.12 -30.79
C VAL A 110 -2.94 -45.79 -30.50
N ILE A 111 -2.21 -44.90 -29.82
CA ILE A 111 -2.71 -43.58 -29.45
C ILE A 111 -2.28 -42.56 -30.50
N GLY A 112 -3.22 -41.71 -30.91
CA GLY A 112 -2.94 -40.55 -31.75
C GLY A 112 -3.98 -39.47 -31.52
N VAL A 113 -3.92 -38.42 -32.33
CA VAL A 113 -4.88 -37.31 -32.29
C VAL A 113 -5.99 -37.58 -33.31
N LYS A 114 -7.24 -37.39 -32.90
CA LYS A 114 -8.42 -37.43 -33.77
C LYS A 114 -9.25 -36.16 -33.57
N GLU A 115 -9.62 -35.50 -34.65
CA GLU A 115 -10.56 -34.37 -34.61
C GLU A 115 -11.97 -34.88 -34.34
N ASN A 116 -12.69 -34.18 -33.48
CA ASN A 116 -14.11 -34.45 -33.22
C ASN A 116 -14.99 -33.70 -34.24
N THR A 117 -16.30 -33.92 -34.21
CA THR A 117 -17.27 -33.26 -35.11
C THR A 117 -17.33 -31.73 -34.97
N ARG A 118 -16.77 -31.16 -33.91
CA ARG A 118 -16.61 -29.71 -33.67
C ARG A 118 -15.21 -29.19 -34.01
N GLY A 119 -14.31 -30.05 -34.52
CA GLY A 119 -12.94 -29.70 -34.88
C GLY A 119 -11.91 -29.78 -33.76
N ASP A 120 -12.29 -30.03 -32.49
CA ASP A 120 -11.27 -30.04 -31.42
C ASP A 120 -10.44 -31.33 -31.46
N PRO A 121 -9.10 -31.23 -31.48
CA PRO A 121 -8.21 -32.39 -31.41
C PRO A 121 -8.33 -33.08 -30.05
N LYS A 122 -8.54 -34.40 -30.07
CA LYS A 122 -8.59 -35.24 -28.86
C LYS A 122 -7.64 -36.42 -29.00
N LEU A 123 -6.97 -36.77 -27.89
CA LEU A 123 -6.24 -38.03 -27.81
C LEU A 123 -7.21 -39.20 -27.90
N TRP A 124 -6.95 -40.08 -28.84
CA TRP A 124 -7.83 -41.19 -29.21
C TRP A 124 -7.06 -42.50 -29.18
N ASN A 125 -7.65 -43.52 -28.56
CA ASN A 125 -7.18 -44.89 -28.66
C ASN A 125 -7.81 -45.50 -29.93
N PHE A 126 -7.03 -45.57 -31.02
CA PHE A 126 -7.50 -46.08 -32.30
C PHE A 126 -7.80 -47.58 -32.27
N ARG A 127 -7.15 -48.31 -31.37
CA ARG A 127 -7.38 -49.75 -31.20
C ARG A 127 -8.73 -50.03 -30.55
N GLU A 128 -9.07 -49.30 -29.49
CA GLU A 128 -10.33 -49.46 -28.77
C GLU A 128 -11.46 -48.58 -29.32
N LYS A 129 -11.18 -47.78 -30.35
CA LYS A 129 -12.13 -46.85 -31.00
C LYS A 129 -12.85 -45.95 -29.99
N LYS A 130 -12.13 -45.48 -28.97
CA LYS A 130 -12.65 -44.59 -27.92
C LYS A 130 -11.63 -43.52 -27.54
N ARG A 131 -12.06 -42.52 -26.76
CA ARG A 131 -11.17 -41.49 -26.19
C ARG A 131 -10.12 -42.16 -25.31
N ALA A 132 -8.85 -41.76 -25.46
CA ALA A 132 -7.79 -42.28 -24.61
C ALA A 132 -8.05 -41.90 -23.14
N THR A 133 -7.83 -42.86 -22.25
CA THR A 133 -7.86 -42.63 -20.79
C THR A 133 -6.64 -41.83 -20.35
N LEU A 134 -6.71 -41.21 -19.16
CA LEU A 134 -5.59 -40.46 -18.59
C LEU A 134 -4.31 -41.31 -18.51
N LYS A 135 -4.45 -42.55 -18.03
CA LYS A 135 -3.33 -43.50 -17.95
C LYS A 135 -2.69 -43.74 -19.33
N GLU A 136 -3.51 -44.01 -20.34
CA GLU A 136 -3.04 -44.23 -21.71
C GLU A 136 -2.33 -43.01 -22.30
N ALA A 137 -2.88 -41.81 -22.08
CA ALA A 137 -2.29 -40.55 -22.52
C ALA A 137 -0.92 -40.28 -21.87
N ILE A 138 -0.81 -40.49 -20.56
CA ILE A 138 0.44 -40.36 -19.79
C ILE A 138 1.47 -41.37 -20.32
N SER A 139 1.11 -42.66 -20.41
CA SER A 139 2.02 -43.68 -20.95
C SER A 139 2.49 -43.36 -22.38
N PHE A 140 1.64 -42.79 -23.23
CA PHE A 140 2.03 -42.38 -24.59
C PHE A 140 3.04 -41.23 -24.60
N GLN A 141 2.84 -40.19 -23.77
CA GLN A 141 3.80 -39.09 -23.66
C GLN A 141 5.18 -39.56 -23.18
N PHE A 142 5.23 -40.36 -22.10
CA PHE A 142 6.49 -40.87 -21.55
C PHE A 142 7.25 -41.80 -22.52
N ASN A 143 6.55 -42.65 -23.27
CA ASN A 143 7.18 -43.52 -24.27
C ASN A 143 7.71 -42.76 -25.49
N ARG A 144 7.15 -41.58 -25.81
CA ARG A 144 7.61 -40.74 -26.92
C ARG A 144 8.86 -39.94 -26.54
N THR A 145 8.92 -39.41 -25.32
CA THR A 145 10.10 -38.69 -24.82
C THR A 145 11.31 -39.62 -24.60
N ALA A 146 11.09 -40.88 -24.21
CA ALA A 146 12.16 -41.87 -24.06
C ALA A 146 12.85 -42.27 -25.37
N LYS A 147 12.20 -42.13 -26.53
CA LYS A 147 12.76 -42.46 -27.86
C LYS A 147 13.49 -41.29 -28.54
N GLN A 148 13.51 -40.11 -27.92
CA GLN A 148 14.16 -38.90 -28.44
C GLN A 148 15.48 -38.56 -27.73
N LYS A 149 15.97 -39.44 -26.87
CA LYS A 149 17.36 -39.45 -26.36
C LYS A 149 18.12 -40.57 -27.05
#